data_AF-A0A9P1FGQ3-F1
#
_entry.id   AF-A0A9P1FGQ3-F1
#
_cell.length_a   1.000
_cell.length_b   1.000
_cell.length_c   1.000
_cell.angle_alpha   90.00
_cell.angle_beta   90.00
_cell.angle_gamma   90.00
#
_symmetry.space_group_name_H-M   'P 1'
#
loop_
_entity.id
_entity.type
_entity.pdbx_description
1 polymer ?
#
loop_
_entity_poly.entity_id
_entity_poly.type
_entity_poly.pdbx_seq_one_letter_code
_entity_poly.pdbx_strand_id
1 'polypeptide(L)'
;LGLRRRESKKAMLPSSLWWKPFEKMSRTRANHESCYGICEEVLFPSLSSGVPSHRVARRPKAEEVSAAEGDSSPKIICLKDALLSFLDGREGFIAHINEINNDRGLKEVMAAQPKPMMAINKVWLKQHKEDFSLFRASDNEMYVAKTEALKEQKAARAKAGEAKRQPAYQQVIQKADAAAVPLVYEFSSNRAPEETHGTELWFQKFREALQGSTGHTTSELLAKVPLFAAAMGASRPRQQEELLVTFLQNYPQSFKVEKKGFGAERTYLVSLR
;
A
#
# COMPACT_ATOMS: atom_id res chain seq x y z
N LEU A 1 3.08 11.60 71.92
CA LEU A 1 1.76 12.29 71.91
C LEU A 1 1.79 13.39 70.85
N GLY A 2 0.98 13.25 69.78
CA GLY A 2 0.56 14.38 68.93
C GLY A 2 1.27 14.61 67.59
N LEU A 3 1.14 13.70 66.62
CA LEU A 3 1.41 13.99 65.20
C LEU A 3 0.15 14.59 64.54
N ARG A 4 0.23 15.88 64.18
CA ARG A 4 -0.83 16.62 63.47
C ARG A 4 -0.92 16.19 62.00
N ARG A 5 -2.04 15.57 61.61
CA ARG A 5 -2.47 15.43 60.21
C ARG A 5 -2.86 16.80 59.65
N ARG A 6 -2.24 17.20 58.53
CA ARG A 6 -2.75 18.28 57.67
C ARG A 6 -3.64 17.65 56.61
N GLU A 7 -4.91 18.00 56.63
CA GLU A 7 -5.87 17.68 55.57
C GLU A 7 -5.72 18.70 54.43
N SER A 8 -5.35 18.22 53.25
CA SER A 8 -5.38 19.00 52.01
C SER A 8 -6.79 18.90 51.40
N LYS A 9 -7.54 20.01 51.48
CA LYS A 9 -8.81 20.19 50.77
C LYS A 9 -8.54 20.22 49.26
N LYS A 10 -9.03 19.21 48.54
CA LYS A 10 -9.16 19.22 47.07
C LYS A 10 -10.33 20.12 46.69
N ALA A 11 -10.04 21.22 46.02
CA ALA A 11 -11.05 22.04 45.35
C ALA A 11 -11.55 21.29 44.09
N MET A 12 -12.84 20.95 44.06
CA MET A 12 -13.54 20.52 42.85
C MET A 12 -13.83 21.75 42.00
N LEU A 13 -13.30 21.78 40.78
CA LEU A 13 -13.74 22.71 39.74
C LEU A 13 -14.82 22.03 38.88
N PRO A 14 -15.90 22.73 38.49
CA PRO A 14 -17.00 22.14 37.73
C PRO A 14 -16.61 21.88 36.28
N SER A 15 -16.71 20.60 35.89
CA SER A 15 -16.54 20.07 34.54
C SER A 15 -17.82 20.23 33.73
N SER A 16 -18.15 21.46 33.35
CA SER A 16 -19.26 21.71 32.44
C SER A 16 -18.97 22.92 31.57
N LEU A 17 -18.41 22.68 30.40
CA LEU A 17 -18.55 23.49 29.18
C LEU A 17 -17.71 22.80 28.09
N TRP A 18 -18.12 22.96 26.83
CA TRP A 18 -17.43 22.55 25.60
C TRP A 18 -17.72 21.16 25.07
N TRP A 19 -18.95 20.92 24.57
CA TRP A 19 -19.15 20.31 23.24
C TRP A 19 -20.44 20.89 22.64
N LYS A 20 -20.31 21.82 21.69
CA LYS A 20 -21.40 22.22 20.78
C LYS A 20 -21.45 21.20 19.62
N PRO A 21 -22.64 20.86 19.09
CA PRO A 21 -22.78 19.96 17.96
C PRO A 21 -22.32 20.65 16.66
N PHE A 22 -21.44 19.98 15.92
CA PHE A 22 -20.95 20.44 14.63
C PHE A 22 -22.08 20.35 13.59
N GLU A 23 -22.51 21.52 13.13
CA GLU A 23 -23.55 21.73 12.14
C GLU A 23 -23.22 21.11 10.78
N LYS A 24 -24.30 20.67 10.13
CA LYS A 24 -24.39 20.27 8.72
C LYS A 24 -23.68 21.26 7.81
N MET A 25 -22.71 20.80 7.04
CA MET A 25 -22.17 21.53 5.91
C MET A 25 -22.61 20.85 4.60
N SER A 26 -23.73 21.35 4.09
CA SER A 26 -24.15 21.19 2.70
C SER A 26 -23.12 21.90 1.79
N ARG A 27 -22.41 21.16 0.94
CA ARG A 27 -21.69 21.75 -0.20
C ARG A 27 -22.21 21.16 -1.51
N THR A 28 -23.14 21.91 -2.05
CA THR A 28 -23.34 22.26 -3.46
C THR A 28 -22.44 21.55 -4.49
N ARG A 29 -23.13 20.85 -5.39
CA ARG A 29 -22.70 20.58 -6.78
C ARG A 29 -22.31 21.90 -7.45
N ALA A 30 -21.15 21.91 -8.09
CA ALA A 30 -20.85 22.84 -9.17
C ALA A 30 -20.45 22.02 -10.39
N ASN A 31 -21.22 22.22 -11.45
CA ASN A 31 -20.99 21.71 -12.79
C ASN A 31 -19.64 22.18 -13.31
N HIS A 32 -18.91 21.30 -13.97
CA HIS A 32 -17.92 21.69 -14.97
C HIS A 32 -18.17 20.86 -16.22
N GLU A 33 -19.03 21.41 -17.08
CA GLU A 33 -19.00 21.17 -18.52
C GLU A 33 -17.74 21.84 -19.11
N SER A 34 -17.43 21.54 -20.39
CA SER A 34 -16.34 22.11 -21.20
C SER A 34 -15.01 21.33 -21.07
N CYS A 35 -14.37 20.84 -22.14
CA CYS A 35 -14.59 20.99 -23.56
C CYS A 35 -13.93 19.83 -24.34
N TYR A 36 -14.48 19.57 -25.52
CA TYR A 36 -13.90 18.79 -26.59
C TYR A 36 -12.51 19.30 -26.97
N GLY A 37 -11.60 18.40 -27.36
CA GLY A 37 -10.30 18.79 -27.87
C GLY A 37 -9.45 17.62 -28.39
N ILE A 38 -9.72 17.27 -29.65
CA ILE A 38 -8.74 16.78 -30.64
C ILE A 38 -8.18 15.37 -30.42
N CYS A 39 -8.75 14.44 -31.18
CA CYS A 39 -8.08 13.21 -31.60
C CYS A 39 -7.07 13.55 -32.69
N GLU A 40 -5.78 13.44 -32.40
CA GLU A 40 -4.77 13.28 -33.45
C GLU A 40 -4.47 11.78 -33.61
N GLU A 41 -4.86 11.28 -34.78
CA GLU A 41 -4.42 10.02 -35.34
C GLU A 41 -2.90 10.03 -35.50
N VAL A 42 -2.20 9.21 -34.71
CA VAL A 42 -0.83 8.82 -35.04
C VAL A 42 -0.87 7.46 -35.71
N LEU A 43 -0.79 7.48 -37.04
CA LEU A 43 -0.50 6.34 -37.89
C LEU A 43 0.76 5.63 -37.39
N PHE A 44 0.62 4.39 -36.94
CA PHE A 44 1.73 3.45 -36.86
C PHE A 44 1.76 2.56 -38.11
N PRO A 45 2.82 2.60 -38.93
CA PRO A 45 3.00 1.62 -39.99
C PRO A 45 3.50 0.30 -39.39
N SER A 46 2.62 -0.70 -39.31
CA SER A 46 3.01 -2.07 -38.98
C SER A 46 3.62 -2.71 -40.23
N LEU A 47 4.96 -2.74 -40.26
CA LEU A 47 5.74 -3.48 -41.24
C LEU A 47 5.61 -4.98 -40.96
N SER A 48 5.13 -5.68 -41.98
CA SER A 48 5.19 -7.13 -42.12
C SER A 48 6.64 -7.61 -42.14
N SER A 49 6.95 -8.65 -41.37
CA SER A 49 7.91 -9.65 -41.82
C SER A 49 7.49 -11.01 -41.29
N GLY A 50 7.15 -11.90 -42.24
CA GLY A 50 6.86 -13.29 -41.98
C GLY A 50 8.13 -14.07 -41.69
N VAL A 51 8.00 -15.07 -40.82
CA VAL A 51 8.91 -16.21 -40.79
C VAL A 51 8.04 -17.47 -40.64
N PRO A 52 8.01 -18.37 -41.64
CA PRO A 52 7.52 -19.72 -41.44
C PRO A 52 8.71 -20.62 -41.09
N SER A 53 8.64 -21.42 -40.01
CA SER A 53 9.43 -22.64 -39.97
C SER A 53 8.93 -23.68 -38.98
N HIS A 54 8.87 -24.90 -39.50
CA HIS A 54 8.41 -26.16 -38.92
C HIS A 54 9.18 -26.62 -37.68
N ARG A 55 8.44 -27.23 -36.74
CA ARG A 55 8.83 -28.47 -36.02
C ARG A 55 7.60 -29.01 -35.27
N VAL A 56 6.88 -29.97 -35.83
CA VAL A 56 7.06 -31.43 -35.65
C VAL A 56 7.09 -31.86 -34.18
N ALA A 57 5.91 -32.33 -33.75
CA ALA A 57 5.65 -33.51 -32.93
C ALA A 57 6.38 -33.71 -31.60
N ARG A 58 5.59 -33.70 -30.52
CA ARG A 58 5.50 -34.82 -29.57
C ARG A 58 4.22 -34.71 -28.75
N ARG A 59 3.27 -35.62 -29.05
CA ARG A 59 2.12 -35.95 -28.19
C ARG A 59 2.64 -36.70 -26.96
N PRO A 60 2.34 -36.27 -25.72
CA PRO A 60 2.26 -37.19 -24.61
C PRO A 60 0.86 -37.82 -24.58
N LYS A 61 0.91 -39.14 -24.72
CA LYS A 61 0.00 -40.20 -24.30
C LYS A 61 -1.18 -39.74 -23.43
N ALA A 62 -2.39 -39.98 -23.94
CA ALA A 62 -3.61 -39.99 -23.17
C ALA A 62 -3.50 -41.02 -22.04
N GLU A 63 -3.63 -40.55 -20.81
CA GLU A 63 -3.88 -41.39 -19.65
C GLU A 63 -5.36 -41.25 -19.32
N GLU A 64 -6.02 -42.39 -19.46
CA GLU A 64 -7.44 -42.65 -19.38
C GLU A 64 -7.88 -42.54 -17.92
N VAL A 65 -8.45 -41.39 -17.54
CA VAL A 65 -9.12 -41.24 -16.23
C VAL A 65 -10.62 -41.37 -16.46
N SER A 66 -11.08 -42.58 -16.18
CA SER A 66 -12.44 -43.02 -15.86
C SER A 66 -13.52 -41.93 -15.89
N ALA A 67 -14.40 -42.05 -16.87
CA ALA A 67 -15.72 -41.45 -16.89
C ALA A 67 -16.52 -41.91 -15.66
N ALA A 68 -16.68 -41.00 -14.70
CA ALA A 68 -17.76 -41.08 -13.73
C ALA A 68 -18.98 -40.37 -14.35
N GLU A 69 -19.89 -41.16 -14.90
CA GLU A 69 -21.24 -40.70 -15.25
C GLU A 69 -21.96 -40.25 -13.97
N GLY A 70 -21.99 -38.94 -13.76
CA GLY A 70 -22.73 -38.29 -12.69
C GLY A 70 -23.86 -37.46 -13.27
N ASP A 71 -25.05 -38.06 -13.31
CA ASP A 71 -26.39 -37.43 -13.32
C ASP A 71 -26.41 -35.89 -13.44
N SER A 72 -26.28 -35.40 -14.68
CA SER A 72 -26.27 -33.98 -15.04
C SER A 72 -27.71 -33.50 -15.30
N SER A 73 -28.60 -33.70 -14.34
CA SER A 73 -29.76 -32.84 -14.24
C SER A 73 -29.27 -31.42 -13.91
N PRO A 74 -29.71 -30.36 -14.62
CA PRO A 74 -29.33 -29.00 -14.30
C PRO A 74 -29.96 -28.65 -12.96
N LYS A 75 -29.28 -29.00 -11.86
CA LYS A 75 -29.61 -28.48 -10.53
C LYS A 75 -29.67 -26.98 -10.73
N ILE A 76 -30.80 -26.39 -10.38
CA ILE A 76 -30.94 -24.94 -10.31
C ILE A 76 -30.01 -24.54 -9.16
N ILE A 77 -28.74 -24.31 -9.49
CA ILE A 77 -27.74 -23.90 -8.52
C ILE A 77 -28.14 -22.47 -8.15
N CYS A 78 -28.55 -22.28 -6.91
CA CYS A 78 -28.81 -20.96 -6.36
C CYS A 78 -27.58 -20.08 -6.64
N LEU A 79 -27.78 -18.83 -7.05
CA LEU A 79 -26.66 -17.91 -7.35
C LEU A 79 -25.67 -17.82 -6.18
N LYS A 80 -26.18 -17.90 -4.95
CA LYS A 80 -25.37 -17.97 -3.72
C LYS A 80 -24.40 -19.15 -3.76
N ASP A 81 -24.89 -20.35 -4.04
CA ASP A 81 -24.09 -21.58 -4.02
C ASP A 81 -23.11 -21.62 -5.19
N ALA A 82 -23.52 -21.13 -6.36
CA ALA A 82 -22.64 -20.98 -7.52
C ALA A 82 -21.47 -20.05 -7.20
N LEU A 83 -21.73 -18.91 -6.53
CA LEU A 83 -20.68 -17.99 -6.11
C LEU A 83 -19.76 -18.59 -5.04
N LEU A 84 -20.31 -19.38 -4.12
CA LEU A 84 -19.49 -20.11 -3.13
C LEU A 84 -18.57 -21.12 -3.82
N SER A 85 -19.09 -21.91 -4.75
CA SER A 85 -18.29 -22.87 -5.53
C SER A 85 -17.23 -22.18 -6.39
N PHE A 86 -17.53 -21.01 -6.95
CA PHE A 86 -16.55 -20.21 -7.70
C PHE A 86 -15.39 -19.76 -6.80
N LEU A 87 -15.70 -19.28 -5.59
CA LEU A 87 -14.68 -18.84 -4.63
C LEU A 87 -13.86 -20.00 -4.06
N ASP A 88 -14.41 -21.21 -3.96
CA ASP A 88 -13.66 -22.41 -3.54
C ASP A 88 -12.52 -22.77 -4.48
N GLY A 89 -12.65 -22.44 -5.78
CA GLY A 89 -11.60 -22.66 -6.77
C GLY A 89 -10.50 -21.59 -6.79
N ARG A 90 -10.58 -20.56 -5.94
CA ARG A 90 -9.67 -19.41 -5.96
C ARG A 90 -8.74 -19.40 -4.75
N GLU A 91 -7.51 -18.93 -4.96
CA GLU A 91 -6.53 -18.79 -3.90
C GLU A 91 -7.02 -17.85 -2.80
N GLY A 92 -7.03 -18.33 -1.56
CA GLY A 92 -7.48 -17.55 -0.41
C GLY A 92 -8.98 -17.25 -0.38
N PHE A 93 -9.79 -17.91 -1.22
CA PHE A 93 -11.25 -17.73 -1.29
C PHE A 93 -11.67 -16.28 -1.56
N ILE A 94 -10.84 -15.56 -2.32
CA ILE A 94 -10.97 -14.15 -2.67
C ILE A 94 -10.99 -14.03 -4.18
N ALA A 95 -11.88 -13.19 -4.71
CA ALA A 95 -11.86 -12.82 -6.12
C ALA A 95 -12.21 -11.33 -6.31
N HIS A 96 -11.66 -10.74 -7.37
CA HIS A 96 -12.02 -9.38 -7.76
C HIS A 96 -13.44 -9.34 -8.34
N ILE A 97 -14.18 -8.25 -8.10
CA ILE A 97 -15.59 -8.17 -8.52
C ILE A 97 -15.77 -8.28 -10.04
N ASN A 98 -14.79 -7.82 -10.82
CA ASN A 98 -14.82 -7.93 -12.28
C ASN A 98 -14.60 -9.36 -12.76
N GLU A 99 -13.81 -10.17 -12.04
CA GLU A 99 -13.61 -11.58 -12.38
C GLU A 99 -14.91 -12.37 -12.18
N ILE A 100 -15.58 -12.13 -11.06
CA ILE A 100 -16.89 -12.72 -10.73
C ILE A 100 -17.92 -12.36 -11.81
N ASN A 101 -17.98 -11.09 -12.22
CA ASN A 101 -18.93 -10.64 -13.23
C ASN A 101 -18.57 -11.08 -14.65
N ASN A 102 -17.33 -11.48 -14.90
CA ASN A 102 -16.88 -11.96 -16.21
C ASN A 102 -16.90 -13.49 -16.33
N ASP A 103 -17.07 -14.20 -15.22
CA ASP A 103 -17.17 -15.66 -15.21
C ASP A 103 -18.39 -16.15 -16.01
N ARG A 104 -18.14 -17.14 -16.88
CA ARG A 104 -19.17 -17.66 -17.79
C ARG A 104 -20.25 -18.43 -17.03
N GLY A 105 -19.87 -19.28 -16.07
CA GLY A 105 -20.82 -20.09 -15.30
C GLY A 105 -21.72 -19.22 -14.45
N LEU A 106 -21.16 -18.21 -13.78
CA LEU A 106 -21.95 -17.26 -12.99
C LEU A 106 -22.89 -16.42 -13.88
N LYS A 107 -22.48 -16.03 -15.09
CA LYS A 107 -23.40 -15.34 -16.03
C LYS A 107 -24.59 -16.19 -16.41
N GLU A 108 -24.38 -17.47 -16.69
CA GLU A 108 -25.47 -18.42 -16.99
C GLU A 108 -26.41 -18.57 -15.80
N VAL A 109 -25.89 -18.70 -14.57
CA VAL A 109 -26.69 -18.78 -13.34
C VAL A 109 -27.43 -17.48 -13.02
N MET A 110 -26.80 -16.32 -13.25
CA MET A 110 -27.42 -15.00 -13.05
C MET A 110 -28.56 -14.73 -14.05
N ALA A 111 -28.40 -15.18 -15.29
CA ALA A 111 -29.45 -15.10 -16.31
C ALA A 111 -30.63 -16.03 -16.02
N ALA A 112 -30.37 -17.18 -15.39
CA ALA A 112 -31.38 -18.15 -14.97
C ALA A 112 -32.16 -17.77 -13.70
N GLN A 113 -31.81 -16.68 -13.01
CA GLN A 113 -32.55 -16.22 -11.83
C GLN A 113 -33.95 -15.70 -12.19
N PRO A 114 -34.95 -15.79 -11.29
CA PRO A 114 -36.31 -15.26 -11.53
C PRO A 114 -36.34 -13.78 -11.91
N LYS A 115 -35.34 -13.02 -11.43
CA LYS A 115 -35.04 -11.66 -11.89
C LYS A 115 -33.62 -11.69 -12.46
N PRO A 116 -33.47 -11.72 -13.80
CA PRO A 116 -32.16 -11.77 -14.42
C PRO A 116 -31.29 -10.62 -13.94
N MET A 117 -30.09 -10.93 -13.48
CA MET A 117 -29.11 -9.93 -13.08
C MET A 117 -27.96 -9.93 -14.08
N MET A 118 -27.49 -8.74 -14.46
CA MET A 118 -26.34 -8.64 -15.36
C MET A 118 -24.99 -8.75 -14.63
N ALA A 119 -24.97 -8.37 -13.36
CA ALA A 119 -23.78 -8.35 -12.53
C ALA A 119 -24.16 -8.46 -11.05
N ILE A 120 -23.25 -9.00 -10.26
CA ILE A 120 -23.38 -9.07 -8.81
C ILE A 120 -23.09 -7.69 -8.23
N ASN A 121 -24.13 -7.01 -7.78
CA ASN A 121 -24.05 -5.67 -7.22
C ASN A 121 -23.77 -5.68 -5.71
N LYS A 122 -23.23 -4.57 -5.20
CA LYS A 122 -23.03 -4.33 -3.75
C LYS A 122 -24.29 -4.56 -2.92
N VAL A 123 -25.46 -4.24 -3.48
CA VAL A 123 -26.76 -4.40 -2.80
C VAL A 123 -27.07 -5.86 -2.55
N TRP A 124 -26.83 -6.72 -3.54
CA TRP A 124 -27.02 -8.16 -3.43
C TRP A 124 -26.06 -8.78 -2.41
N LEU A 125 -24.77 -8.42 -2.46
CA LEU A 125 -23.78 -8.87 -1.47
C LEU A 125 -24.14 -8.42 -0.04
N LYS A 126 -24.79 -7.26 0.13
CA LYS A 126 -25.26 -6.79 1.43
C LYS A 126 -26.45 -7.58 1.98
N GLN A 127 -27.20 -8.28 1.14
CA GLN A 127 -28.27 -9.18 1.58
C GLN A 127 -27.70 -10.51 2.08
N HIS A 128 -26.53 -10.91 1.58
CA HIS A 128 -25.85 -12.16 1.91
C HIS A 128 -24.54 -11.94 2.70
N LYS A 129 -24.56 -11.04 3.69
CA LYS A 129 -23.37 -10.68 4.50
C LYS A 129 -22.83 -11.81 5.36
N GLU A 130 -23.66 -12.80 5.67
CA GLU A 130 -23.28 -13.95 6.49
C GLU A 130 -22.24 -14.79 5.74
N ASP A 131 -22.44 -14.96 4.43
CA ASP A 131 -21.61 -15.80 3.58
C ASP A 131 -20.48 -15.01 2.90
N PHE A 132 -20.75 -13.76 2.51
CA PHE A 132 -19.83 -12.94 1.72
C PHE A 132 -19.39 -11.67 2.45
N SER A 133 -18.10 -11.39 2.38
CA SER A 133 -17.47 -10.18 2.89
C SER A 133 -16.90 -9.38 1.73
N LEU A 134 -17.37 -8.14 1.58
CA LEU A 134 -16.88 -7.18 0.60
C LEU A 134 -15.79 -6.32 1.24
N PHE A 135 -14.62 -6.22 0.61
CA PHE A 135 -13.53 -5.37 1.06
C PHE A 135 -12.95 -4.54 -0.07
N ARG A 136 -12.27 -3.46 0.32
CA ARG A 136 -11.59 -2.56 -0.59
C ARG A 136 -10.10 -2.64 -0.33
N ALA A 137 -9.33 -2.96 -1.35
CA ALA A 137 -7.88 -3.00 -1.23
C ALA A 137 -7.28 -1.58 -1.36
N SER A 138 -5.97 -1.46 -1.17
CA SER A 138 -5.24 -0.18 -1.19
C SER A 138 -5.25 0.50 -2.56
N ASP A 139 -5.45 -0.29 -3.62
CA ASP A 139 -5.68 0.12 -5.01
C ASP A 139 -7.07 0.76 -5.24
N ASN A 140 -7.91 0.84 -4.20
CA ASN A 140 -9.28 1.34 -4.27
C ASN A 140 -10.23 0.40 -5.06
N GLU A 141 -9.80 -0.81 -5.39
CA GLU A 141 -10.56 -1.85 -6.05
C GLU A 141 -11.34 -2.70 -5.07
N MET A 142 -12.31 -3.47 -5.57
CA MET A 142 -13.23 -4.22 -4.73
C MET A 142 -13.14 -5.71 -4.94
N TYR A 143 -13.05 -6.40 -3.81
CA TYR A 143 -12.88 -7.83 -3.74
C TYR A 143 -13.98 -8.43 -2.86
N VAL A 144 -14.40 -9.63 -3.23
CA VAL A 144 -15.37 -10.44 -2.50
C VAL A 144 -14.67 -11.67 -1.98
N ALA A 145 -14.89 -11.99 -0.71
CA ALA A 145 -14.38 -13.19 -0.07
C ALA A 145 -15.46 -13.95 0.67
N LYS A 146 -15.21 -15.24 0.91
CA LYS A 146 -15.98 -16.01 1.89
C LYS A 146 -15.73 -15.47 3.31
N THR A 147 -16.81 -15.19 4.02
CA THR A 147 -16.75 -14.64 5.39
C THR A 147 -16.11 -15.62 6.37
N GLU A 148 -16.36 -16.92 6.22
CA GLU A 148 -15.78 -17.98 7.06
C GLU A 148 -14.25 -18.06 6.89
N ALA A 149 -13.78 -18.13 5.64
CA ALA A 149 -12.34 -18.16 5.33
C ALA A 149 -11.60 -16.92 5.88
N LEU A 150 -12.21 -15.73 5.82
CA LEU A 150 -11.63 -14.53 6.41
C LEU A 150 -11.59 -14.57 7.94
N LYS A 151 -12.60 -15.16 8.59
CA LYS A 151 -12.60 -15.34 10.05
C LYS A 151 -11.49 -16.31 10.46
N GLU A 152 -11.33 -17.41 9.73
CA GLU A 152 -10.25 -18.38 9.96
C GLU A 152 -8.88 -17.76 9.74
N GLN A 153 -8.69 -17.00 8.65
CA GLN A 153 -7.42 -16.32 8.38
C GLN A 153 -7.08 -15.28 9.46
N LYS A 154 -8.08 -14.53 9.95
CA LYS A 154 -7.90 -13.60 11.07
C LYS A 154 -7.61 -14.32 12.38
N ALA A 155 -8.29 -15.43 12.66
CA ALA A 155 -8.05 -16.25 13.84
C ALA A 155 -6.65 -16.89 13.81
N ALA A 156 -6.21 -17.38 12.64
CA ALA A 156 -4.86 -17.89 12.43
C ALA A 156 -3.81 -16.80 12.62
N ARG A 157 -4.05 -15.59 12.10
CA ARG A 157 -3.18 -14.42 12.35
C ARG A 157 -3.14 -13.98 13.80
N ALA A 158 -4.27 -14.02 14.52
CA ALA A 158 -4.33 -13.70 15.94
C ALA A 158 -3.52 -14.71 16.76
N LYS A 159 -3.69 -16.02 16.49
CA LYS A 159 -2.91 -17.10 17.14
C LYS A 159 -1.42 -17.00 16.80
N ALA A 160 -1.07 -16.63 15.56
CA ALA A 160 0.32 -16.40 15.16
C ALA A 160 0.92 -15.12 15.79
N GLY A 161 0.10 -14.10 16.06
CA GLY A 161 0.52 -12.87 16.74
C GLY A 161 0.70 -13.03 18.25
N GLU A 162 -0.02 -13.96 18.87
CA GLU A 162 0.09 -14.29 20.30
C GLU A 162 1.28 -15.22 20.58
N ALA A 163 1.66 -16.06 19.62
CA ALA A 163 2.91 -16.78 19.63
C ALA A 163 4.07 -15.89 19.13
N LYS A 164 4.72 -15.18 20.05
CA LYS A 164 6.01 -14.46 19.89
C LYS A 164 5.94 -13.03 19.32
N ARG A 165 5.30 -12.11 20.05
CA ARG A 165 5.96 -10.82 20.30
C ARG A 165 6.92 -10.97 21.48
N GLN A 166 7.99 -11.75 21.27
CA GLN A 166 9.17 -11.56 22.11
C GLN A 166 9.65 -10.12 21.89
N PRO A 167 9.99 -9.39 22.96
CA PRO A 167 10.43 -8.01 22.86
C PRO A 167 11.62 -7.90 21.89
N ALA A 168 11.71 -6.80 21.15
CA ALA A 168 12.63 -6.64 20.02
C ALA A 168 14.11 -6.95 20.34
N TYR A 169 14.52 -6.91 21.62
CA TYR A 169 15.87 -7.29 22.05
C TYR A 169 16.16 -8.81 22.01
N GLN A 170 15.14 -9.68 21.90
CA GLN A 170 15.32 -11.14 21.88
C GLN A 170 15.41 -11.75 20.48
N GLN A 171 15.05 -11.01 19.43
CA GLN A 171 15.08 -11.53 18.05
C GLN A 171 16.47 -11.55 17.41
N VAL A 172 17.49 -10.98 18.07
CA VAL A 172 18.88 -11.00 17.59
C VAL A 172 19.63 -12.28 18.02
N ILE A 173 19.06 -13.09 18.91
CA ILE A 173 19.68 -14.36 19.31
C ILE A 173 19.20 -15.48 18.38
N GLN A 174 19.88 -15.54 17.23
CA GLN A 174 20.35 -16.77 16.58
C GLN A 174 19.45 -18.02 16.71
N LYS A 175 18.71 -18.33 15.63
CA LYS A 175 18.55 -19.72 15.23
C LYS A 175 19.82 -20.16 14.51
N ALA A 176 20.92 -20.25 15.26
CA ALA A 176 22.10 -20.96 14.79
C ALA A 176 21.91 -22.41 15.23
N ASP A 177 21.94 -23.34 14.28
CA ASP A 177 22.24 -24.74 14.59
C ASP A 177 23.44 -24.77 15.55
N ALA A 178 23.39 -25.61 16.58
CA ALA A 178 24.38 -25.66 17.66
C ALA A 178 25.84 -25.93 17.20
N ALA A 179 26.08 -26.10 15.90
CA ALA A 179 27.38 -26.29 15.27
C ALA A 179 27.87 -25.09 14.43
N ALA A 180 27.08 -24.04 14.23
CA ALA A 180 27.46 -22.91 13.39
C ALA A 180 28.24 -21.86 14.20
N VAL A 181 29.50 -21.63 13.80
CA VAL A 181 30.35 -20.56 14.36
C VAL A 181 29.63 -19.22 14.17
N PRO A 182 29.38 -18.44 15.23
CA PRO A 182 28.64 -17.20 15.12
C PRO A 182 29.38 -16.22 14.22
N LEU A 183 28.73 -15.84 13.12
CA LEU A 183 29.22 -14.82 12.20
C LEU A 183 29.05 -13.46 12.89
N VAL A 184 30.05 -13.10 13.70
CA VAL A 184 30.12 -11.78 14.35
C VAL A 184 30.49 -10.78 13.27
N TYR A 185 29.49 -10.07 12.74
CA TYR A 185 29.76 -8.84 12.01
C TYR A 185 30.18 -7.79 13.01
N GLU A 186 31.47 -7.41 12.99
CA GLU A 186 31.93 -6.21 13.66
C GLU A 186 31.18 -5.01 13.08
N PHE A 187 30.15 -4.56 13.80
CA PHE A 187 29.49 -3.29 13.53
C PHE A 187 30.44 -2.17 13.95
N SER A 188 31.40 -1.85 13.08
CA SER A 188 32.21 -0.65 13.20
C SER A 188 31.32 0.56 12.92
N SER A 189 30.63 1.05 13.95
CA SER A 189 29.77 2.26 13.88
C SER A 189 30.54 3.56 13.62
N ASN A 190 31.85 3.48 13.36
CA ASN A 190 32.74 4.60 13.07
C ASN A 190 33.39 4.51 11.68
N ARG A 191 32.83 3.72 10.75
CA ARG A 191 33.31 3.79 9.37
C ARG A 191 32.79 5.09 8.76
N ALA A 192 33.66 6.10 8.73
CA ALA A 192 33.47 7.26 7.86
C ALA A 192 33.09 6.75 6.47
N PRO A 193 32.06 7.32 5.82
CA PRO A 193 31.60 6.83 4.53
C PRO A 193 32.77 6.80 3.56
N GLU A 194 33.09 5.63 3.01
CA GLU A 194 34.04 5.51 1.92
C GLU A 194 33.59 6.47 0.81
N GLU A 195 34.51 7.33 0.38
CA GLU A 195 34.30 8.45 -0.52
C GLU A 195 33.70 7.96 -1.84
N THR A 196 32.37 7.93 -1.92
CA THR A 196 31.67 7.78 -3.19
C THR A 196 31.89 9.08 -3.94
N HIS A 197 32.89 9.15 -4.83
CA HIS A 197 33.26 10.34 -5.61
C HIS A 197 32.08 11.08 -6.29
N GLY A 198 30.92 10.43 -6.46
CA GLY A 198 29.68 11.08 -6.92
C GLY A 198 29.07 12.09 -5.94
N THR A 199 29.30 11.98 -4.63
CA THR A 199 28.66 12.86 -3.63
C THR A 199 29.35 14.20 -3.47
N GLU A 200 30.66 14.28 -3.76
CA GLU A 200 31.44 15.52 -3.69
C GLU A 200 30.95 16.59 -4.68
N LEU A 201 30.55 16.17 -5.88
CA LEU A 201 29.99 17.08 -6.88
C LEU A 201 28.70 17.75 -6.39
N TRP A 202 27.82 16.99 -5.75
CA TRP A 202 26.58 17.53 -5.19
C TRP A 202 26.86 18.45 -4.02
N PHE A 203 27.79 18.05 -3.16
CA PHE A 203 28.25 18.86 -2.04
C PHE A 203 28.74 20.23 -2.47
N GLN A 204 29.60 20.30 -3.50
CA GLN A 204 30.11 21.56 -4.03
C GLN A 204 28.98 22.43 -4.61
N LYS A 205 28.07 21.83 -5.40
CA LYS A 205 26.91 22.56 -5.95
C LYS A 205 26.01 23.14 -4.88
N PHE A 206 25.75 22.39 -3.79
CA PHE A 206 24.97 22.92 -2.67
C PHE A 206 25.70 24.01 -1.91
N ARG A 207 27.02 23.88 -1.71
CA ARG A 207 27.82 24.94 -1.09
C ARG A 207 27.76 26.23 -1.90
N GLU A 208 27.94 26.16 -3.22
CA GLU A 208 27.83 27.31 -4.13
C GLU A 208 26.40 27.90 -4.11
N ALA A 209 25.37 27.07 -4.11
CA ALA A 209 23.98 27.52 -4.06
C ALA A 209 23.61 28.24 -2.75
N LEU A 210 24.29 27.89 -1.65
CA LEU A 210 24.13 28.50 -0.32
C LEU A 210 25.08 29.69 -0.08
N GLN A 211 26.05 29.95 -0.95
CA GLN A 211 26.91 31.13 -0.81
C GLN A 211 26.07 32.41 -1.01
N GLY A 212 26.10 33.30 -0.02
CA GLY A 212 25.47 34.63 -0.10
C GLY A 212 24.09 34.76 0.54
N SER A 213 23.55 33.72 1.18
CA SER A 213 22.30 33.81 1.94
C SER A 213 22.44 33.23 3.35
N THR A 214 21.64 33.74 4.28
CA THR A 214 21.63 33.30 5.68
C THR A 214 20.72 32.09 5.93
N GLY A 215 20.11 31.54 4.88
CA GLY A 215 19.28 30.35 4.93
C GLY A 215 18.42 30.20 3.68
N HIS A 216 18.28 28.97 3.22
CA HIS A 216 17.38 28.61 2.12
C HIS A 216 16.37 27.58 2.57
N THR A 217 15.13 27.71 2.06
CA THR A 217 14.15 26.64 2.16
C THR A 217 14.58 25.47 1.27
N THR A 218 14.29 24.22 1.66
CA THR A 218 14.59 23.04 0.83
C THR A 218 14.02 23.13 -0.58
N SER A 219 12.83 23.70 -0.74
CA SER A 219 12.20 23.93 -2.04
C SER A 219 12.99 24.91 -2.92
N GLU A 220 13.51 25.99 -2.34
CA GLU A 220 14.38 26.96 -3.04
C GLU A 220 15.72 26.34 -3.43
N LEU A 221 16.29 25.50 -2.55
CA LEU A 221 17.57 24.85 -2.81
C LEU A 221 17.45 23.81 -3.94
N LEU A 222 16.32 23.08 -4.01
CA LEU A 222 16.00 22.20 -5.14
C LEU A 222 15.77 22.98 -6.43
N ALA A 223 15.18 24.18 -6.37
CA ALA A 223 15.02 25.04 -7.55
C ALA A 223 16.37 25.51 -8.11
N LYS A 224 17.37 25.74 -7.24
CA LYS A 224 18.75 26.07 -7.65
C LYS A 224 19.53 24.86 -8.18
N VAL A 225 19.26 23.65 -7.68
CA VAL A 225 19.97 22.42 -8.06
C VAL A 225 18.98 21.32 -8.51
N PRO A 226 18.27 21.51 -9.64
CA PRO A 226 17.20 20.60 -10.07
C PRO A 226 17.71 19.21 -10.46
N LEU A 227 18.98 19.11 -10.90
CA LEU A 227 19.59 17.86 -11.34
C LEU A 227 19.78 16.85 -10.19
N PHE A 228 19.84 17.32 -8.94
CA PHE A 228 20.01 16.43 -7.79
C PHE A 228 18.84 15.46 -7.64
N ALA A 229 17.60 15.98 -7.73
CA ALA A 229 16.39 15.16 -7.63
C ALA A 229 16.31 14.09 -8.72
N ALA A 230 16.66 14.46 -9.96
CA ALA A 230 16.69 13.54 -11.10
C ALA A 230 17.76 12.46 -10.94
N ALA A 231 18.98 12.83 -10.51
CA ALA A 231 20.07 11.89 -10.29
C ALA A 231 19.78 10.88 -9.17
N MET A 232 19.04 11.30 -8.14
CA MET A 232 18.62 10.43 -7.03
C MET A 232 17.34 9.62 -7.35
N GLY A 233 16.77 9.76 -8.54
CA GLY A 233 15.58 9.02 -8.98
C GLY A 233 14.27 9.44 -8.32
N ALA A 234 14.20 10.65 -7.73
CA ALA A 234 12.99 11.12 -7.06
C ALA A 234 12.09 11.95 -7.98
N SER A 235 10.89 11.43 -8.23
CA SER A 235 9.89 12.09 -9.09
C SER A 235 8.91 12.99 -8.32
N ARG A 236 8.56 12.64 -7.07
CA ARG A 236 7.57 13.39 -6.29
C ARG A 236 8.24 14.51 -5.50
N PRO A 237 7.68 15.74 -5.45
CA PRO A 237 8.31 16.89 -4.78
C PRO A 237 8.61 16.62 -3.30
N ARG A 238 7.67 15.98 -2.60
CA ARG A 238 7.85 15.58 -1.19
C ARG A 238 9.02 14.60 -1.00
N GLN A 239 9.21 13.67 -1.93
CA GLN A 239 10.33 12.72 -1.87
C GLN A 239 11.66 13.42 -2.15
N GLN A 240 11.68 14.39 -3.07
CA GLN A 240 12.86 15.18 -3.38
C GLN A 240 13.33 15.98 -2.16
N GLU A 241 12.40 16.60 -1.43
CA GLU A 241 12.69 17.32 -0.19
C GLU A 241 13.23 16.37 0.89
N GLU A 242 12.59 15.21 1.10
CA GLU A 242 13.02 14.23 2.10
C GLU A 242 14.42 13.69 1.80
N LEU A 243 14.71 13.35 0.53
CA LEU A 243 16.06 12.90 0.12
C LEU A 243 17.11 13.99 0.30
N LEU A 244 16.79 15.24 -0.05
CA LEU A 244 17.70 16.36 0.15
C LEU A 244 18.02 16.56 1.64
N VAL A 245 17.01 16.52 2.51
CA VAL A 245 17.21 16.64 3.96
C VAL A 245 18.08 15.50 4.49
N THR A 246 17.82 14.25 4.08
CA THR A 246 18.65 13.10 4.47
C THR A 246 20.09 13.26 3.99
N PHE A 247 20.30 13.70 2.75
CA PHE A 247 21.63 13.95 2.21
C PHE A 247 22.39 15.01 3.04
N LEU A 248 21.77 16.14 3.32
CA LEU A 248 22.39 17.23 4.08
C LEU A 248 22.66 16.85 5.55
N GLN A 249 21.79 16.03 6.15
CA GLN A 249 21.98 15.52 7.52
C GLN A 249 23.19 14.58 7.65
N ASN A 250 23.61 13.93 6.56
CA ASN A 250 24.82 13.10 6.55
C ASN A 250 26.12 13.94 6.58
N TYR A 251 26.04 15.25 6.33
CA TYR A 251 27.20 16.17 6.35
C TYR A 251 27.02 17.30 7.38
N PRO A 252 26.88 16.98 8.68
CA PRO A 252 26.60 17.96 9.72
C PRO A 252 27.76 18.94 9.97
N GLN A 253 28.95 18.64 9.46
CA GLN A 253 30.11 19.53 9.56
C GLN A 253 30.03 20.73 8.63
N SER A 254 29.29 20.63 7.53
CA SER A 254 29.21 21.68 6.51
C SER A 254 27.85 22.33 6.43
N PHE A 255 26.79 21.60 6.74
CA PHE A 255 25.42 22.11 6.67
C PHE A 255 24.74 22.06 8.03
N LYS A 256 23.96 23.10 8.31
CA LYS A 256 23.03 23.16 9.43
C LYS A 256 21.61 23.08 8.87
N VAL A 257 20.87 22.04 9.25
CA VAL A 257 19.47 21.85 8.85
C VAL A 257 18.58 22.12 10.06
N GLU A 258 17.80 23.20 10.00
CA GLU A 258 16.83 23.58 11.03
C GLU A 258 15.41 23.22 10.58
N LYS A 259 14.67 22.55 11.45
CA LYS A 259 13.28 22.21 11.20
C LYS A 259 12.37 23.30 11.75
N LYS A 260 11.54 23.90 10.91
CA LYS A 260 10.48 24.84 11.29
C LYS A 260 9.09 24.23 11.08
N GLY A 261 8.18 24.50 12.00
CA GLY A 261 6.80 24.01 11.96
C GLY A 261 6.60 22.59 12.51
N PHE A 262 5.33 22.22 12.63
CA PHE A 262 4.87 20.92 13.13
C PHE A 262 3.88 20.29 12.13
N GLY A 263 3.89 18.96 12.02
CA GLY A 263 2.93 18.23 11.18
C GLY A 263 3.21 18.30 9.68
N ALA A 264 2.17 18.50 8.89
CA ALA A 264 2.21 18.48 7.42
C ALA A 264 2.88 19.72 6.82
N GLU A 265 2.93 20.83 7.56
CA GLU A 265 3.54 22.10 7.14
C GLU A 265 5.00 22.23 7.60
N ARG A 266 5.69 21.10 7.78
CA ARG A 266 7.11 21.09 8.15
C ARG A 266 7.93 21.70 7.02
N THR A 267 8.69 22.74 7.33
CA THR A 267 9.67 23.33 6.42
C THR A 267 11.06 23.14 7.00
N TYR A 268 12.04 22.99 6.12
CA TYR A 268 13.44 22.82 6.52
C TYR A 268 14.23 24.00 5.98
N LEU A 269 14.92 24.69 6.88
CA LEU A 269 15.88 25.73 6.54
C LEU A 269 17.28 25.14 6.56
N VAL A 270 18.05 25.43 5.52
CA VAL A 270 19.42 24.96 5.35
C VAL A 270 20.34 26.16 5.32
N SER A 271 21.38 26.14 6.15
CA SER A 271 22.46 27.13 6.14
C SER A 271 23.83 26.45 6.15
N LEU A 272 24.86 27.17 5.70
CA LEU A 272 26.24 26.74 5.86
C LEU A 272 26.67 26.94 7.32
N ARG A 273 27.48 26.02 7.84
CA ARG A 273 28.17 26.19 9.11
C ARG A 273 29.42 27.04 8.96
#